data_AF-A0A934TBS1-F1
#
_entry.id   AF-A0A934TBS1-F1
#
_cell.length_a   1.000
_cell.length_b   1.000
_cell.length_c   1.000
_cell.angle_alpha   90.00
_cell.angle_beta   90.00
_cell.angle_gamma   90.00
#
_symmetry.space_group_name_H-M   'P 1'
#
loop_
_entity.id
_entity.type
_entity.pdbx_description
1 polymer ?
#
loop_
_entity_poly.entity_id
_entity_poly.type
_entity_poly.pdbx_seq_one_letter_code
_entity_poly.pdbx_strand_id
1 'polypeptide(L)' 'MLRCRPIFGEWSCDVDLWYEETRLDEHEIIDIVNYAGRYIDICDYRPKYGRFQATEIR' A
#
# COMPACT_ATOMS: atom_id res chain seq x y z
N MET A 1 -4.79 26.96 -15.47
CA MET A 1 -4.63 26.60 -14.04
C MET A 1 -4.41 25.10 -13.97
N LEU A 2 -3.22 24.63 -13.59
CA LEU A 2 -2.92 23.20 -13.44
C LEU A 2 -3.36 22.75 -12.04
N ARG A 3 -4.33 21.85 -11.96
CA ARG A 3 -4.74 21.18 -10.71
C ARG A 3 -3.93 19.90 -10.57
N CYS A 4 -2.74 19.98 -9.98
CA CYS A 4 -2.00 18.78 -9.57
C CYS A 4 -2.43 18.37 -8.15
N ARG A 5 -2.41 17.08 -7.85
CA ARG A 5 -2.58 16.58 -6.47
C ARG A 5 -1.30 16.88 -5.68
N PRO A 6 -1.40 17.30 -4.41
CA PRO A 6 -0.21 17.43 -3.57
C PRO A 6 0.47 16.06 -3.40
N ILE A 7 1.80 16.06 -3.39
CA ILE A 7 2.61 14.87 -3.12
C ILE A 7 3.38 15.14 -1.82
N PHE A 8 3.31 14.19 -0.89
CA PHE A 8 4.07 14.21 0.35
C PHE A 8 5.30 13.31 0.16
N GLY A 9 6.50 13.89 0.29
CA GLY A 9 7.76 13.14 0.10
C GLY A 9 8.06 12.14 1.22
N GLU A 10 7.50 12.39 2.40
CA GLU A 10 7.58 11.52 3.57
C GLU A 10 6.19 11.42 4.19
N TRP A 11 5.76 10.19 4.47
CA TRP A 11 4.49 9.90 5.13
C TRP A 11 4.53 8.51 5.75
N SER A 12 3.67 8.28 6.73
CA SER A 12 3.37 6.95 7.30
C SER A 12 1.91 6.90 7.73
N CYS A 13 1.34 5.70 7.76
CA CYS A 13 0.03 5.46 8.34
C CYS A 13 -0.08 4.02 8.85
N ASP A 14 -0.96 3.82 9.83
CA ASP A 14 -1.39 2.50 10.28
C ASP A 14 -2.70 2.14 9.56
N VAL A 15 -2.83 0.89 9.12
CA VAL A 15 -4.01 0.39 8.42
C VAL A 15 -4.42 -0.97 8.97
N ASP A 16 -5.72 -1.16 9.16
CA ASP A 16 -6.30 -2.45 9.49
C ASP A 16 -6.67 -3.19 8.20
N LEU A 17 -6.09 -4.37 8.00
CA LEU A 17 -6.40 -5.23 6.86
C LEU A 17 -7.29 -6.39 7.29
N TRP A 18 -8.38 -6.56 6.56
CA TRP A 18 -9.34 -7.64 6.77
C TRP A 18 -9.31 -8.54 5.56
N TYR A 19 -9.14 -9.84 5.78
CA TYR A 19 -9.12 -10.84 4.73
C TYR A 19 -9.93 -12.07 5.13
N GLU A 20 -10.33 -12.83 4.12
CA GLU A 20 -11.10 -14.06 4.30
C GLU A 20 -10.14 -15.23 4.50
N GLU A 21 -10.06 -15.75 5.73
CA GLU A 21 -9.13 -16.82 6.11
C GLU A 21 -9.35 -18.14 5.35
N THR A 22 -10.56 -18.37 4.81
CA THR A 22 -10.82 -19.54 3.96
C THR A 22 -10.21 -19.44 2.56
N ARG A 23 -9.72 -18.25 2.19
CA ARG A 23 -9.18 -17.96 0.85
C ARG A 23 -7.74 -17.48 0.84
N LEU A 24 -7.32 -16.82 1.91
CA LEU A 24 -5.98 -16.26 2.06
C LEU A 24 -5.47 -16.56 3.47
N ASP A 25 -4.18 -16.84 3.58
CA ASP A 25 -3.50 -16.88 4.86
C ASP A 25 -2.74 -15.58 5.16
N GLU A 26 -2.30 -15.43 6.41
CA GLU A 26 -1.58 -14.24 6.88
C GLU A 26 -0.30 -13.96 6.08
N HIS A 27 0.43 -14.99 5.67
CA HIS A 27 1.68 -14.84 4.92
C HIS A 27 1.40 -14.32 3.51
N GLU A 28 0.32 -14.78 2.87
CA GLU A 28 -0.12 -14.24 1.58
C GLU A 28 -0.47 -12.75 1.68
N ILE A 29 -1.09 -12.31 2.78
CA ILE A 29 -1.37 -10.88 3.02
C ILE A 29 -0.07 -10.08 3.18
N ILE A 30 0.89 -10.59 3.95
CA ILE A 30 2.21 -9.96 4.10
C ILE A 30 2.90 -9.80 2.73
N ASP A 31 2.86 -10.84 1.90
CA ASP A 31 3.44 -10.82 0.56
C ASP A 31 2.73 -9.81 -0.36
N ILE A 32 1.39 -9.75 -0.30
CA ILE A 32 0.59 -8.78 -1.05
C ILE A 32 0.96 -7.35 -0.67
N VAL A 33 1.06 -7.04 0.63
CA VAL A 33 1.42 -5.70 1.13
C VAL A 33 2.82 -5.30 0.65
N ASN A 34 3.79 -6.20 0.78
CA ASN A 34 5.17 -5.97 0.34
C ASN A 34 5.26 -5.77 -1.19
N TYR A 35 4.52 -6.57 -1.96
CA TYR A 35 4.48 -6.44 -3.41
C TYR A 35 3.79 -5.14 -3.85
N ALA A 36 2.66 -4.79 -3.25
CA ALA A 36 1.90 -3.59 -3.57
C ALA A 36 2.75 -2.32 -3.41
N GLY A 37 3.48 -2.19 -2.29
CA GLY A 37 4.35 -1.05 -2.03
C GLY A 37 5.49 -0.88 -3.04
N ARG A 38 5.96 -2.00 -3.62
CA ARG A 38 7.02 -1.97 -4.64
C ARG A 38 6.53 -1.53 -6.03
N TYR A 39 5.27 -1.83 -6.39
CA TYR A 39 4.83 -1.77 -7.79
C TYR A 39 3.61 -0.87 -8.06
N ILE A 40 2.59 -0.85 -7.20
CA ILE A 40 1.27 -0.27 -7.53
C ILE A 40 0.84 0.85 -6.57
N ASP A 41 1.43 0.92 -5.36
CA ASP A 41 1.03 1.87 -4.29
C ASP A 41 -0.43 1.70 -3.81
N ILE A 42 -0.81 2.38 -2.72
CA ILE A 42 -2.15 2.32 -2.12
C ILE A 42 -3.10 3.26 -2.85
N CYS A 43 -4.26 2.75 -3.27
CA CYS A 43 -5.37 3.52 -3.83
C CYS A 43 -5.05 4.38 -5.08
N ASP A 44 -3.93 4.15 -5.78
CA ASP A 44 -3.64 4.87 -7.03
C ASP A 44 -3.89 4.00 -8.28
N TYR A 45 -4.79 4.47 -9.14
CA TYR A 45 -5.05 3.90 -10.46
C TYR A 45 -3.90 4.16 -11.46
N ARG A 46 -2.96 5.06 -11.12
CA ARG A 46 -1.86 5.53 -11.98
C ARG A 46 -0.53 5.50 -11.21
N PRO A 47 0.14 4.33 -11.13
CA PRO A 47 1.27 4.08 -10.23
C PRO A 47 2.58 4.72 -10.72
N LYS A 48 2.61 6.06 -10.76
CA LYS A 48 3.82 6.83 -11.11
C LYS A 48 4.57 7.30 -9.87
N TYR A 49 3.90 7.43 -8.73
CA TYR A 49 4.42 7.98 -7.48
C TYR A 49 3.83 7.21 -6.29
N GLY A 50 4.33 7.51 -5.09
CA GLY A 50 3.70 7.14 -3.82
C GLY A 50 4.08 5.78 -3.24
N ARG A 51 4.94 4.99 -3.91
CA ARG A 51 5.55 3.74 -3.38
C ARG A 51 5.81 3.81 -1.88
N PHE A 52 5.38 2.77 -1.18
CA PHE A 52 5.57 2.63 0.26
C PHE A 52 6.33 1.35 0.58
N GLN A 53 6.80 1.26 1.82
CA GLN A 53 7.35 0.04 2.39
C GLN A 53 6.67 -0.15 3.74
N ALA A 54 6.11 -1.34 3.97
CA ALA A 54 5.62 -1.68 5.30
C ALA A 54 6.80 -1.76 6.26
N THR A 55 6.75 -0.96 7.32
CA THR A 55 7.78 -0.94 8.37
C THR A 55 7.47 -1.92 9.50
N GLU A 56 6.19 -2.26 9.67
CA GLU A 56 5.68 -3.13 10.71
C GLU A 56 4.39 -3.80 10.23
N ILE A 57 4.27 -5.11 10.46
CA ILE A 57 3.06 -5.90 10.24
C ILE A 57 2.89 -6.77 11.49
N ARG A 58 1.71 -6.69 12.12
CA ARG A 58 1.39 -7.31 13.41
C ARG A 58 0.04 -7.99 13.36
#